data_AF-A0A223B168-F1
#
_entry.id   AF-A0A223B168-F1
#
_cell.length_a   1.000
_cell.length_b   1.000
_cell.length_c   1.000
_cell.angle_alpha   90.00
_cell.angle_beta   90.00
_cell.angle_gamma   90.00
#
_symmetry.space_group_name_H-M   'P 1'
#
loop_
_entity.id
_entity.type
_entity.pdbx_description
1 polymer ?
#
loop_
_entity_poly.entity_id
_entity_poly.type
_entity_poly.pdbx_seq_one_letter_code
_entity_poly.pdbx_strand_id
1 'polypeptide(L)'
;MEVDILKETLNILKKDPGADRRNLKNREKVAVIDAMKNKYPLPKMLRMMELSTSSYYYQVNARAREDKYALVRIEIKRIFKDIRSRYGYRRIHAELKKIGIGISEKIVRRLMKEEEMKVKKRGNITHIREKSHRQCQIEWKEIFTAMIRINCFYRISVSFQSPPARYIFLPTMRHVKGYSAE
;
A
#
# COMPACT_ATOMS: atom_id res chain seq x y z
N MET A 1 -40.65 -9.54 7.79
CA MET A 1 -40.10 -8.75 6.65
C MET A 1 -39.18 -7.63 7.12
N GLU A 2 -39.62 -6.68 7.94
CA GLU A 2 -38.76 -5.57 8.36
C GLU A 2 -37.55 -6.04 9.18
N VAL A 3 -37.77 -6.95 10.13
CA VAL A 3 -36.71 -7.62 10.88
C VAL A 3 -35.77 -8.43 9.97
N ASP A 4 -36.33 -9.09 8.95
CA ASP A 4 -35.54 -9.90 8.00
C ASP A 4 -34.67 -9.02 7.11
N ILE A 5 -35.20 -7.86 6.68
CA ILE A 5 -34.45 -6.85 5.95
C ILE A 5 -33.25 -6.38 6.77
N LEU A 6 -33.46 -6.05 8.06
CA LEU A 6 -32.38 -5.59 8.93
C LEU A 6 -31.31 -6.67 9.12
N LYS A 7 -31.72 -7.92 9.38
CA LYS A 7 -30.80 -9.07 9.47
C LYS A 7 -30.00 -9.27 8.18
N GLU A 8 -30.67 -9.21 7.03
CA GLU A 8 -30.03 -9.42 5.73
C GLU A 8 -29.09 -8.26 5.36
N THR A 9 -29.44 -7.02 5.74
CA THR A 9 -28.54 -5.87 5.57
C THR A 9 -27.25 -6.02 6.37
N LEU A 10 -27.31 -6.58 7.58
CA LEU A 10 -26.12 -6.87 8.38
C LEU A 10 -25.24 -7.91 7.69
N ASN A 11 -25.84 -9.00 7.21
CA ASN A 11 -25.12 -10.08 6.53
C ASN A 11 -24.39 -9.59 5.27
N ILE A 12 -25.05 -8.79 4.43
CA ILE A 12 -24.52 -8.37 3.12
C ILE A 12 -23.57 -7.18 3.23
N LEU A 13 -23.92 -6.17 4.04
CA LEU A 13 -23.19 -4.90 4.07
C LEU A 13 -22.17 -4.81 5.19
N LYS A 14 -22.19 -5.74 6.16
CA LYS A 14 -21.37 -5.68 7.39
C LYS A 14 -21.46 -4.31 8.09
N LYS A 15 -22.56 -3.58 7.90
CA LYS A 15 -22.81 -2.27 8.54
C LYS A 15 -23.37 -2.48 9.94
N ASP A 16 -23.21 -1.50 10.80
CA ASP A 16 -23.87 -1.46 12.11
C ASP A 16 -25.41 -1.44 11.96
N PRO A 17 -26.15 -2.02 12.92
CA PRO A 17 -27.63 -2.13 12.87
C PRO A 17 -28.37 -0.79 12.88
N GLY A 18 -27.67 0.34 13.08
CA GLY A 18 -28.21 1.70 13.01
C GLY A 18 -28.18 2.33 11.62
N ALA A 19 -27.75 1.62 10.57
CA ALA A 19 -27.84 2.15 9.21
C ALA A 19 -29.30 2.22 8.74
N ASP A 20 -29.84 3.42 8.61
CA ASP A 20 -31.20 3.64 8.12
C ASP A 20 -31.40 2.97 6.75
N ARG A 21 -32.40 2.08 6.66
CA ARG A 21 -32.78 1.40 5.40
C ARG A 21 -33.08 2.39 4.25
N ARG A 22 -33.51 3.59 4.61
CA ARG A 22 -33.83 4.69 3.68
C ARG A 22 -32.57 5.31 3.07
N ASN A 23 -31.49 5.37 3.85
CA ASN A 23 -30.21 5.98 3.47
C ASN A 23 -29.23 4.99 2.80
N LEU A 24 -29.70 3.79 2.42
CA LEU A 24 -28.92 2.84 1.65
C LEU A 24 -28.81 3.26 0.19
N LYS A 25 -27.64 3.03 -0.42
CA LYS A 25 -27.46 3.28 -1.87
C LYS A 25 -28.33 2.30 -2.65
N ASN A 26 -28.83 2.70 -3.83
CA ASN A 26 -29.67 1.84 -4.68
C ASN A 26 -29.01 0.48 -5.00
N ARG A 27 -27.68 0.43 -5.13
CA ARG A 27 -26.93 -0.83 -5.32
C ARG A 27 -27.03 -1.77 -4.12
N GLU A 28 -27.01 -1.22 -2.91
CA GLU A 28 -27.08 -1.97 -1.65
C GLU A 28 -28.50 -2.48 -1.44
N LYS A 29 -29.51 -1.63 -1.67
CA LYS A 29 -30.93 -2.01 -1.63
C LYS A 29 -31.23 -3.19 -2.56
N VAL A 30 -30.71 -3.16 -3.79
CA VAL A 30 -30.89 -4.25 -4.76
C VAL A 30 -30.18 -5.53 -4.31
N ALA A 31 -29.00 -5.46 -3.67
CA ALA A 31 -28.34 -6.65 -3.13
C ALA A 31 -29.19 -7.36 -2.07
N VAL A 32 -29.80 -6.59 -1.17
CA VAL A 32 -30.67 -7.11 -0.12
C VAL A 32 -31.95 -7.71 -0.70
N ILE A 33 -32.57 -7.05 -1.67
CA ILE A 33 -33.75 -7.57 -2.38
C ILE A 33 -33.43 -8.89 -3.09
N ASP A 34 -32.26 -9.00 -3.72
CA ASP A 34 -31.84 -10.19 -4.44
C ASP A 34 -31.67 -11.40 -3.52
N ALA A 35 -31.08 -11.21 -2.33
CA ALA A 35 -30.94 -12.26 -1.32
C ALA A 35 -32.28 -12.76 -0.75
N MET A 36 -33.31 -11.91 -0.72
CA MET A 36 -34.64 -12.24 -0.21
C MET A 36 -35.65 -12.63 -1.30
N LYS A 37 -35.24 -12.67 -2.57
CA LYS A 37 -36.11 -12.91 -3.72
C LYS A 37 -36.90 -14.23 -3.63
N ASN A 38 -36.34 -15.23 -2.95
CA ASN A 38 -36.97 -16.54 -2.75
C ASN A 38 -38.02 -16.56 -1.63
N LYS A 39 -37.99 -15.58 -0.70
CA LYS A 39 -38.86 -15.55 0.50
C LYS A 39 -40.09 -14.65 0.32
N TYR A 40 -39.98 -13.59 -0.48
CA TYR A 40 -41.04 -12.58 -0.62
C TYR A 40 -41.25 -12.14 -2.07
N PRO A 41 -42.48 -11.71 -2.45
CA PRO A 41 -42.74 -11.21 -3.78
C PRO A 41 -42.06 -9.85 -4.03
N LEU A 42 -41.46 -9.69 -5.22
CA LEU A 42 -40.68 -8.51 -5.62
C LEU A 42 -41.39 -7.16 -5.41
N PRO A 43 -42.67 -6.98 -5.81
CA PRO A 43 -43.35 -5.69 -5.65
C PRO A 43 -43.45 -5.23 -4.20
N LYS A 44 -43.56 -6.18 -3.26
CA LYS A 44 -43.68 -5.90 -1.83
C LYS A 44 -42.36 -5.41 -1.24
N MET A 45 -41.25 -6.02 -1.66
CA MET A 45 -39.91 -5.63 -1.24
C MET A 45 -39.51 -4.26 -1.79
N LEU A 46 -39.86 -3.97 -3.05
CA LEU A 46 -39.59 -2.67 -3.68
C LEU A 46 -40.30 -1.52 -2.97
N ARG A 47 -41.57 -1.71 -2.58
CA ARG A 47 -42.32 -0.72 -1.79
C ARG A 47 -41.67 -0.47 -0.42
N MET A 48 -41.25 -1.53 0.26
CA MET A 48 -40.65 -1.43 1.60
C MET A 48 -39.27 -0.73 1.58
N MET A 49 -38.49 -0.92 0.52
CA MET A 49 -37.17 -0.31 0.34
C MET A 49 -37.21 1.07 -0.34
N GLU A 50 -38.42 1.56 -0.66
CA GLU A 50 -38.64 2.82 -1.40
C GLU A 50 -37.81 2.85 -2.70
N LEU A 51 -37.78 1.73 -3.44
CA LEU A 51 -37.03 1.59 -4.70
C LEU A 51 -37.99 1.41 -5.87
N SER A 52 -37.79 2.17 -6.96
CA SER A 52 -38.60 2.00 -8.16
C SER A 52 -38.24 0.73 -8.93
N THR A 53 -39.24 0.15 -9.61
CA THR A 53 -39.07 -1.06 -10.43
C THR A 53 -38.03 -0.86 -11.53
N SER A 54 -38.03 0.30 -12.19
CA SER A 54 -37.03 0.65 -13.21
C SER A 54 -35.62 0.70 -12.63
N SER A 55 -35.45 1.25 -11.43
CA SER A 55 -34.16 1.28 -10.73
C SER A 55 -33.66 -0.12 -10.39
N TYR A 56 -34.55 -1.03 -9.99
CA TYR A 56 -34.19 -2.43 -9.74
C TYR A 56 -33.63 -3.10 -11.00
N TYR A 57 -34.40 -3.09 -12.10
CA TYR A 57 -33.97 -3.72 -13.35
C TYR A 57 -32.74 -3.05 -13.96
N TYR A 58 -32.59 -1.72 -13.81
CA TYR A 58 -31.37 -1.05 -14.21
C TYR A 58 -30.13 -1.61 -13.48
N GLN A 59 -30.21 -1.79 -12.17
CA GLN A 59 -29.10 -2.33 -11.39
C GLN A 59 -28.83 -3.81 -11.71
N VAL A 60 -29.88 -4.61 -11.91
CA VAL A 60 -29.73 -6.01 -12.35
C VAL A 60 -29.02 -6.07 -13.70
N ASN A 61 -29.46 -5.29 -14.68
CA ASN A 61 -28.84 -5.22 -16.00
C ASN A 61 -27.40 -4.66 -15.94
N ALA A 62 -27.15 -3.68 -15.08
CA ALA A 62 -25.82 -3.12 -14.89
C ALA A 62 -24.84 -4.12 -14.26
N ARG A 63 -25.32 -5.03 -13.40
CA ARG A 63 -24.52 -6.14 -12.83
C ARG A 63 -24.31 -7.27 -13.85
N ALA A 64 -25.31 -7.56 -14.67
CA ALA A 64 -25.24 -8.59 -15.69
C ALA A 64 -24.37 -8.19 -16.90
N ARG A 65 -24.19 -6.88 -17.14
CA ARG A 65 -23.34 -6.39 -18.22
C ARG A 65 -21.89 -6.80 -17.97
N GLU A 66 -21.39 -7.65 -18.87
CA GLU A 66 -20.00 -8.08 -18.87
C GLU A 66 -19.04 -6.89 -18.95
N ASP A 67 -17.85 -7.05 -18.35
CA ASP A 67 -16.83 -6.01 -18.40
C ASP A 67 -16.33 -5.85 -19.84
N LYS A 68 -16.62 -4.69 -20.43
CA LYS A 68 -16.14 -4.29 -21.77
C LYS A 68 -14.63 -4.51 -21.96
N TYR A 69 -13.85 -4.46 -20.88
CA TYR A 69 -12.39 -4.58 -20.92
C TYR A 69 -11.87 -5.93 -20.40
N ALA A 70 -12.71 -6.96 -20.27
CA ALA A 70 -12.31 -8.27 -19.77
C ALA A 70 -11.10 -8.86 -20.52
N LEU A 71 -11.15 -8.87 -21.86
CA LEU A 71 -10.06 -9.36 -22.72
C LEU A 71 -8.77 -8.54 -22.51
N VAL A 72 -8.91 -7.23 -22.35
CA VAL A 72 -7.80 -6.30 -22.13
C VAL A 72 -7.13 -6.56 -20.78
N ARG A 73 -7.91 -6.87 -19.74
CA ARG A 73 -7.37 -7.22 -18.42
C ARG A 73 -6.51 -8.47 -18.50
N ILE A 74 -6.96 -9.49 -19.23
CA ILE A 74 -6.21 -10.73 -19.44
C ILE A 74 -4.86 -10.42 -20.10
N GLU A 75 -4.89 -9.61 -21.14
CA GLU A 75 -3.69 -9.26 -21.90
C GLU A 75 -2.70 -8.41 -21.10
N ILE A 76 -3.19 -7.42 -20.34
CA ILE A 76 -2.37 -6.64 -19.42
C ILE A 76 -1.71 -7.55 -18.37
N LYS A 77 -2.46 -8.52 -17.81
CA LYS A 77 -1.91 -9.49 -16.83
C LYS A 77 -0.83 -10.37 -17.45
N ARG A 78 -1.02 -10.82 -18.68
CA ARG A 78 -0.04 -11.61 -19.44
C ARG A 78 1.27 -10.85 -19.58
N ILE A 79 1.22 -9.66 -20.20
CA ILE A 79 2.39 -8.77 -20.40
C ILE A 79 3.08 -8.45 -19.07
N PHE A 80 2.30 -8.17 -18.02
CA PHE A 80 2.87 -7.82 -16.73
C PHE A 80 3.61 -8.98 -16.05
N LYS A 81 3.10 -10.21 -16.21
CA LYS A 81 3.72 -11.43 -15.68
C LYS A 81 5.00 -11.75 -16.44
N ASP A 82 4.98 -11.67 -17.77
CA ASP A 82 6.14 -11.92 -18.64
C ASP A 82 7.32 -11.00 -18.28
N ILE A 83 7.01 -9.73 -17.97
CA ILE A 83 8.01 -8.69 -17.69
C ILE A 83 8.33 -8.59 -16.17
N ARG A 84 7.96 -9.60 -15.38
CA ARG A 84 8.22 -9.72 -13.93
C ARG A 84 7.81 -8.47 -13.13
N SER A 85 6.68 -7.86 -13.48
CA SER A 85 6.10 -6.69 -12.79
C SER A 85 6.99 -5.44 -12.80
N ARG A 86 7.86 -5.28 -13.80
CA ARG A 86 8.75 -4.11 -13.92
C ARG A 86 8.12 -2.91 -14.62
N TYR A 87 7.15 -3.15 -15.50
CA TYR A 87 6.58 -2.10 -16.32
C TYR A 87 5.40 -1.44 -15.63
N GLY A 88 5.37 -0.11 -15.68
CA GLY A 88 4.20 0.67 -15.34
C GLY A 88 3.28 0.86 -16.55
N TYR A 89 2.12 1.47 -16.30
CA TYR A 89 1.05 1.64 -17.28
C TYR A 89 1.48 2.30 -18.60
N ARG A 90 2.42 3.27 -18.56
CA ARG A 90 2.97 3.91 -19.77
C ARG A 90 3.62 2.91 -20.73
N ARG A 91 4.44 2.01 -20.19
CA ARG A 91 5.15 1.00 -21.00
C ARG A 91 4.19 -0.10 -21.46
N ILE A 92 3.27 -0.52 -20.60
CA ILE A 92 2.24 -1.52 -20.96
C ILE A 92 1.34 -0.99 -22.09
N HIS A 93 0.95 0.28 -22.04
CA HIS A 93 0.20 0.91 -23.13
C HIS A 93 0.97 0.87 -24.46
N ALA A 94 2.29 1.11 -24.44
CA ALA A 94 3.12 0.99 -25.64
C ALA A 94 3.16 -0.45 -26.18
N GLU A 95 3.27 -1.45 -25.31
CA GLU A 95 3.21 -2.87 -25.73
C GLU A 95 1.84 -3.25 -26.30
N LEU A 96 0.75 -2.83 -25.66
CA LEU A 96 -0.60 -3.03 -26.19
C LEU A 96 -0.78 -2.40 -27.56
N LYS A 97 -0.21 -1.21 -27.78
CA LYS A 97 -0.24 -0.54 -29.08
C LYS A 97 0.53 -1.33 -30.15
N LYS A 98 1.66 -1.97 -29.80
CA LYS A 98 2.41 -2.86 -30.72
C LYS A 98 1.61 -4.11 -31.09
N ILE A 99 0.83 -4.64 -30.16
CA ILE A 99 -0.06 -5.80 -30.37
C ILE A 99 -1.30 -5.42 -31.21
N GLY A 100 -1.54 -4.11 -31.43
CA GLY A 100 -2.68 -3.61 -32.22
C GLY A 100 -3.92 -3.27 -31.39
N ILE A 101 -3.81 -3.27 -30.06
CA ILE A 101 -4.91 -2.93 -29.16
C ILE A 101 -4.93 -1.42 -28.90
N GLY A 102 -5.79 -0.70 -29.63
CA GLY A 102 -5.92 0.76 -29.56
C GLY A 102 -6.74 1.24 -28.35
N ILE A 103 -6.17 1.18 -27.14
CA ILE A 103 -6.85 1.60 -25.91
C ILE A 103 -6.19 2.86 -25.34
N SER A 104 -7.00 3.79 -24.83
CA SER A 104 -6.48 4.98 -24.16
C SER A 104 -5.63 4.60 -22.94
N GLU A 105 -4.47 5.25 -22.81
CA GLU A 105 -3.58 5.13 -21.64
C GLU A 105 -4.31 5.31 -20.30
N LYS A 106 -5.33 6.19 -20.24
CA LYS A 106 -6.13 6.43 -19.03
C LYS A 106 -6.88 5.18 -18.59
N ILE A 107 -7.39 4.40 -19.54
CA ILE A 107 -8.10 3.14 -19.26
C ILE A 107 -7.11 2.11 -18.73
N VAL A 108 -5.94 1.97 -19.36
CA VAL A 108 -4.87 1.06 -18.90
C VAL A 108 -4.47 1.38 -17.45
N ARG A 109 -4.28 2.67 -17.13
CA ARG A 109 -3.95 3.11 -15.77
C ARG A 109 -5.05 2.74 -14.77
N ARG A 110 -6.32 2.93 -15.13
CA ARG A 110 -7.46 2.57 -14.29
C ARG A 110 -7.53 1.07 -14.06
N LEU A 111 -7.44 0.26 -15.12
CA LEU A 111 -7.49 -1.20 -15.06
C LEU A 111 -6.35 -1.76 -14.19
N MET A 112 -5.12 -1.26 -14.37
CA MET A 112 -4.00 -1.68 -13.51
C MET A 112 -4.20 -1.32 -12.03
N LYS A 113 -4.90 -0.22 -11.74
CA LYS A 113 -5.22 0.19 -10.36
C LYS A 113 -6.30 -0.71 -9.76
N GLU A 114 -7.35 -1.02 -10.52
CA GLU A 114 -8.43 -1.92 -10.10
C GLU A 114 -7.91 -3.33 -9.81
N GLU A 115 -6.94 -3.81 -10.59
CA GLU A 115 -6.29 -5.11 -10.42
C GLU A 115 -5.10 -5.08 -9.42
N GLU A 116 -4.91 -3.98 -8.70
CA GLU A 116 -3.84 -3.75 -7.71
C GLU A 116 -2.42 -4.12 -8.21
N MET A 117 -2.15 -3.93 -9.50
CA MET A 117 -0.88 -4.33 -10.13
C MET A 117 0.24 -3.37 -9.72
N LYS A 118 0.93 -3.71 -8.62
CA LYS A 118 2.03 -2.91 -8.07
C LYS A 118 3.33 -3.19 -8.81
N VAL A 119 3.89 -2.14 -9.42
CA VAL A 119 5.21 -2.20 -10.05
C VAL A 119 6.28 -2.41 -8.99
N LYS A 120 7.18 -3.37 -9.21
CA LYS A 120 8.34 -3.60 -8.34
C LYS A 120 9.34 -2.44 -8.48
N LYS A 121 9.21 -1.45 -7.60
CA LYS A 121 10.22 -0.40 -7.42
C LYS A 121 11.47 -1.04 -6.83
N ARG A 122 12.64 -0.84 -7.45
CA ARG A 122 13.89 -1.03 -6.70
C ARG A 122 13.94 0.08 -5.68
N GLY A 123 14.19 -0.24 -4.41
CA GLY A 123 14.49 0.77 -3.41
C GLY A 123 15.60 1.66 -3.96
N ASN A 124 15.48 2.97 -3.79
CA ASN A 124 16.59 3.85 -4.08
C ASN A 124 17.74 3.37 -3.20
N ILE A 125 18.89 3.04 -3.79
CA ILE A 125 20.14 3.10 -3.04
C ILE A 125 20.33 4.59 -2.81
N THR A 126 19.72 5.12 -1.75
CA THR A 126 20.10 6.44 -1.28
C THR A 126 21.56 6.30 -0.94
N HIS A 127 22.44 6.99 -1.65
CA HIS A 127 23.76 7.28 -1.11
C HIS A 127 23.50 7.81 0.30
N ILE A 128 23.96 7.08 1.31
CA ILE A 128 24.00 7.58 2.67
C ILE A 128 24.89 8.81 2.56
N ARG A 129 24.30 10.01 2.49
CA ARG A 129 25.04 11.24 2.73
C ARG A 129 25.55 11.07 4.14
N GLU A 130 26.85 10.86 4.29
CA GLU A 130 27.53 10.82 5.57
C GLU A 130 26.97 11.98 6.40
N LYS A 131 26.48 11.67 7.61
CA LYS A 131 26.01 12.70 8.53
C LYS A 131 27.13 13.73 8.66
N SER A 132 26.83 15.03 8.51
CA SER A 132 27.82 16.09 8.73
C SER A 132 28.50 15.89 10.08
N HIS A 133 29.83 16.03 10.12
CA HIS A 133 30.72 15.81 11.28
C HIS A 133 30.22 16.45 12.60
N ARG A 134 29.42 17.53 12.52
CA ARG A 134 28.77 18.18 13.67
C ARG A 134 27.71 17.31 14.35
N GLN A 135 26.98 16.48 13.61
CA GLN A 135 25.93 15.62 14.16
C GLN A 135 26.53 14.48 15.00
N CYS A 136 27.68 13.94 14.61
CA CYS A 136 28.41 12.94 15.42
C CYS A 136 29.00 13.54 16.71
N GLN A 137 29.36 14.83 16.73
CA GLN A 137 29.91 15.46 17.94
C GLN A 137 28.88 15.63 19.08
N ILE A 138 27.58 15.69 18.76
CA ILE A 138 26.52 15.86 19.78
C ILE A 138 26.21 14.52 20.47
N GLU A 139 26.15 13.41 19.72
CA GLU A 139 25.92 12.06 20.30
C GLU A 139 27.07 11.62 21.21
N TRP A 140 28.33 11.97 20.89
CA TRP A 140 29.49 11.60 21.73
C TRP A 140 29.66 12.47 22.98
N LYS A 141 29.05 13.65 23.06
CA LYS A 141 29.07 14.46 24.29
C LYS A 141 28.27 13.81 25.42
N GLU A 142 27.19 13.07 25.13
CA GLU A 142 26.44 12.34 26.16
C GLU A 142 27.24 11.16 26.73
N ILE A 143 27.94 10.42 25.86
CA ILE A 143 28.83 9.32 26.29
C ILE A 143 30.04 9.85 27.06
N PHE A 144 30.65 10.96 26.61
CA PHE A 144 31.82 11.55 27.26
C PHE A 144 31.48 12.22 28.60
N THR A 145 30.27 12.80 28.74
CA THR A 145 29.82 13.40 30.01
C THR A 145 29.42 12.34 31.04
N ALA A 146 28.92 11.18 30.59
CA ALA A 146 28.72 10.02 31.47
C ALA A 146 30.05 9.43 32.01
N MET A 147 31.14 9.58 31.27
CA MET A 147 32.47 9.06 31.63
C MET A 147 33.25 9.95 32.63
N ILE A 148 32.83 11.21 32.84
CA ILE A 148 33.48 12.15 33.78
C ILE A 148 32.97 12.00 35.23
N ARG A 149 32.02 11.10 35.51
CA ARG A 149 31.59 10.76 36.88
C ARG A 149 32.34 9.58 37.50
N ILE A 150 33.28 8.97 36.77
CA ILE A 150 34.21 7.95 37.27
C ILE A 150 35.61 8.54 37.09
N ASN A 151 36.21 8.90 38.21
CA ASN A 151 37.53 9.50 38.31
C ASN A 151 38.59 8.67 37.54
N CYS A 152 39.03 9.15 36.37
CA CYS A 152 40.23 8.64 35.68
C CYS A 152 40.78 9.70 34.73
N PHE A 153 41.94 10.23 35.11
CA PHE A 153 42.73 11.24 34.42
C PHE A 153 43.40 10.63 33.18
N TYR A 154 42.82 10.80 31.98
CA TYR A 154 43.50 10.48 30.71
C TYR A 154 43.42 11.67 29.75
N ARG A 155 44.58 12.26 29.44
CA ARG A 155 44.76 13.33 28.45
C ARG A 155 44.78 12.71 27.06
N ILE A 156 43.66 12.81 26.34
CA ILE A 156 43.55 12.31 24.96
C ILE A 156 43.97 13.44 24.00
N SER A 157 45.17 13.33 23.42
CA SER A 157 45.60 14.16 22.29
C SER A 157 45.00 13.59 21.01
N VAL A 158 44.12 14.32 20.34
CA VAL A 158 43.54 13.92 19.04
C VAL A 158 44.31 14.62 17.92
N SER A 159 45.19 13.89 17.23
CA SER A 159 45.81 14.35 15.98
C SER A 159 44.94 13.90 14.80
N PHE A 160 44.45 14.87 14.00
CA PHE A 160 43.61 14.62 12.82
C PHE A 160 44.49 14.60 11.57
N GLN A 161 44.64 13.45 10.93
CA GLN A 161 45.24 13.36 9.60
C GLN A 161 44.19 12.77 8.65
N SER A 162 43.65 13.60 7.76
CA SER A 162 42.69 13.18 6.73
C SER A 162 43.44 12.45 5.61
N PRO A 163 43.12 11.18 5.30
CA PRO A 163 42.87 10.79 3.88
C PRO A 163 41.85 9.59 3.76
N PRO A 164 41.65 8.91 2.60
CA PRO A 164 40.35 8.83 1.94
C PRO A 164 39.66 7.44 1.99
N ALA A 165 38.33 7.48 1.94
CA ALA A 165 37.45 6.50 1.29
C ALA A 165 37.78 5.00 1.40
N ARG A 166 37.68 4.41 2.59
CA ARG A 166 37.14 3.05 2.86
C ARG A 166 37.36 2.70 4.33
N TYR A 167 36.29 2.57 5.10
CA TYR A 167 36.37 2.16 6.50
C TYR A 167 36.00 0.67 6.66
N ILE A 168 36.92 -0.11 7.19
CA ILE A 168 36.63 -1.24 8.09
C ILE A 168 37.23 -0.81 9.43
N PHE A 169 36.40 -0.65 10.47
CA PHE A 169 36.84 -0.18 11.79
C PHE A 169 37.03 -1.40 12.71
N LEU A 170 38.29 -1.82 12.91
CA LEU A 170 38.64 -2.77 13.97
C LEU A 170 39.42 -2.00 15.06
N PRO A 171 38.86 -1.81 16.26
CA PRO A 171 39.60 -1.17 17.35
C PRO A 171 40.67 -2.14 17.86
N THR A 172 41.95 -1.82 17.65
CA THR A 172 43.05 -2.52 18.32
C THR A 172 43.30 -1.87 19.69
N MET A 173 42.91 -2.54 20.76
CA MET A 173 43.36 -2.21 22.12
C MET A 173 44.83 -2.63 22.27
N ARG A 174 45.71 -1.70 22.63
CA ARG A 174 47.10 -2.01 23.00
C ARG A 174 47.26 -1.85 24.51
N HIS A 175 47.63 -2.94 25.19
CA HIS A 175 47.99 -2.95 26.61
C HIS A 175 49.39 -2.36 26.78
N VAL A 176 49.56 -1.34 27.62
CA VAL A 176 50.87 -0.78 27.95
C VAL A 176 51.51 -1.66 29.02
N LYS A 177 52.62 -2.34 28.69
CA LYS A 177 53.46 -3.02 29.69
C LYS A 177 54.13 -1.97 30.56
N GLY A 178 54.09 -2.18 31.88
CA GLY A 178 54.87 -1.42 32.83
C GLY A 178 56.38 -1.67 32.64
N TYR A 179 57.17 -0.69 33.07
CA TYR A 179 58.57 -0.91 33.42
C TYR A 179 58.87 -0.21 34.74
N SER A 180 59.53 -1.00 35.59
CA SER A 180 60.03 -0.70 36.92
C SER A 180 61.16 0.32 36.93
N ALA A 181 61.37 0.84 38.15
CA ALA A 181 62.49 1.59 38.69
C ALA A 181 63.84 1.51 37.96
N GLU A 182 64.44 2.69 37.76
CA GLU A 182 65.78 3.08 38.22
C GLU A 182 65.82 4.60 38.41
#